data_AF-A0A7V0J565-F1
#
_entry.id   AF-A0A7V0J565-F1
#
_cell.length_a   1.000
_cell.length_b   1.000
_cell.length_c   1.000
_cell.angle_alpha   90.00
_cell.angle_beta   90.00
_cell.angle_gamma   90.00
#
_symmetry.space_group_name_H-M   'P 1'
#
loop_
_entity.id
_entity.type
_entity.pdbx_description
1 polymer ?
#
loop_
_entity_poly.entity_id
_entity_poly.type
_entity_poly.pdbx_seq_one_letter_code
_entity_poly.pdbx_strand_id
1 'polypeptide(L)'
;MARTVCHHSGHRRLRHLGVSRRCRHEAAVRLAGAWRRHSIRHSCCSRGGPVKVATDRLTGTDWQRLVIAAADVIDGHVDELSGLDAAVGDGDHGINVATALGHARREVAQLDDPTPMIVLSVAAGSFFEEMAGAAGALFGSFFRSFALSFAGCSAIGTAQLADAIEAGTEMVARRGKAHAGDKTMMDALVPAAEAGRAAAIADIPIAAALGATAVAARRGATSTTMMAASLGRARYAEDKSVGVQDPGATTVALIFEAWAAAAGAEGEGDCEPL
;
A
#
# COMPACT_ATOMS: atom_id res chain seq x y z
N MET A 1 -60.85 -60.46 25.08
CA MET A 1 -61.05 -59.69 26.33
C MET A 1 -60.36 -58.35 26.14
N ALA A 2 -61.06 -57.33 25.63
CA ALA A 2 -61.63 -56.18 26.38
C ALA A 2 -60.55 -55.28 27.03
N ARG A 3 -60.55 -53.95 27.00
CA ARG A 3 -61.35 -52.88 26.37
C ARG A 3 -60.58 -51.56 26.65
N THR A 4 -60.73 -50.58 25.76
CA THR A 4 -60.33 -49.16 25.84
C THR A 4 -60.90 -48.41 27.05
N VAL A 5 -60.20 -47.40 27.60
CA VAL A 5 -60.81 -46.12 28.09
C VAL A 5 -59.83 -44.94 27.95
N CYS A 6 -60.31 -43.86 27.31
CA CYS A 6 -59.81 -42.49 27.33
C CYS A 6 -60.73 -41.61 28.21
N HIS A 7 -60.22 -40.55 28.82
CA HIS A 7 -60.84 -39.20 28.91
C HIS A 7 -59.84 -38.18 29.51
N HIS A 8 -59.50 -37.04 28.86
CA HIS A 8 -60.26 -35.78 28.71
C HIS A 8 -60.50 -35.08 30.07
N SER A 9 -60.28 -33.78 30.34
CA SER A 9 -59.96 -32.55 29.60
C SER A 9 -59.72 -31.42 30.63
N GLY A 10 -59.20 -30.25 30.22
CA GLY A 10 -59.78 -28.99 30.75
C GLY A 10 -58.85 -27.84 31.20
N HIS A 11 -58.35 -27.08 30.22
CA HIS A 11 -58.09 -25.63 30.18
C HIS A 11 -58.28 -24.71 31.42
N ARG A 12 -57.33 -23.77 31.62
CA ARG A 12 -57.48 -22.32 31.29
C ARG A 12 -56.17 -21.52 31.36
N ARG A 13 -56.16 -20.42 30.61
CA ARG A 13 -55.04 -19.57 30.15
C ARG A 13 -54.85 -18.32 31.01
N LEU A 14 -53.62 -17.79 31.09
CA LEU A 14 -53.24 -16.35 31.10
C LEU A 14 -51.80 -16.26 30.51
N ARG A 15 -51.61 -15.85 29.25
CA ARG A 15 -51.34 -14.50 28.68
C ARG A 15 -49.94 -13.90 28.95
N HIS A 16 -49.19 -13.73 27.84
CA HIS A 16 -48.19 -12.71 27.42
C HIS A 16 -47.07 -12.30 28.41
N LEU A 17 -45.78 -12.24 28.05
CA LEU A 17 -45.06 -11.62 26.92
C LEU A 17 -43.78 -12.48 26.67
N GLY A 18 -43.17 -12.68 25.49
CA GLY A 18 -43.14 -11.93 24.25
C GLY A 18 -41.71 -11.49 23.92
N VAL A 19 -40.81 -12.39 23.50
CA VAL A 19 -39.65 -12.03 22.64
C VAL A 19 -39.32 -13.21 21.70
N SER A 20 -39.43 -12.92 20.40
CA SER A 20 -39.02 -13.75 19.26
C SER A 20 -37.67 -13.19 18.75
N ARG A 21 -36.77 -13.84 18.00
CA ARG A 21 -36.87 -14.86 16.94
C ARG A 21 -35.43 -15.28 16.59
N ARG A 22 -35.25 -16.58 16.34
CA ARG A 22 -34.48 -17.21 15.23
C ARG A 22 -33.14 -16.59 14.79
N CYS A 23 -32.06 -17.36 14.98
CA CYS A 23 -30.91 -17.37 14.07
C CYS A 23 -30.78 -18.78 13.46
N ARG A 24 -30.96 -18.91 12.15
CA ARG A 24 -30.49 -20.02 11.32
C ARG A 24 -29.95 -19.45 10.02
N HIS A 25 -28.70 -19.84 9.73
CA HIS A 25 -28.05 -20.14 8.45
C HIS A 25 -28.11 -19.18 7.24
N GLU A 26 -26.90 -19.01 6.68
CA GLU A 26 -26.52 -18.87 5.25
C GLU A 26 -26.53 -17.50 4.54
N ALA A 27 -25.56 -17.41 3.61
CA ALA A 27 -25.25 -16.39 2.59
C ALA A 27 -24.41 -15.19 3.05
N ALA A 28 -23.12 -15.11 2.71
CA ALA A 28 -22.52 -14.79 1.39
C ALA A 28 -22.15 -13.30 1.27
N VAL A 29 -20.86 -13.07 1.02
CA VAL A 29 -20.23 -11.99 0.22
C VAL A 29 -20.98 -10.65 0.15
N ARG A 30 -20.54 -9.67 0.95
CA ARG A 30 -20.67 -8.23 0.64
C ARG A 30 -19.58 -7.41 1.34
N LEU A 31 -18.41 -7.28 0.70
CA LEU A 31 -17.52 -6.13 0.88
C LEU A 31 -17.28 -5.49 -0.48
N ALA A 32 -18.30 -4.77 -0.93
CA ALA A 32 -18.21 -3.80 -1.99
C ALA A 32 -19.06 -2.60 -1.58
N GLY A 33 -18.44 -1.44 -1.39
CA GLY A 33 -19.16 -0.17 -1.40
C GLY A 33 -18.66 0.89 -0.44
N ALA A 34 -18.17 1.97 -1.04
CA ALA A 34 -18.33 3.37 -0.63
C ALA A 34 -17.18 4.06 0.11
N TRP A 35 -16.06 4.21 -0.59
CA TRP A 35 -15.09 5.30 -0.39
C TRP A 35 -15.77 6.63 -0.72
N ARG A 36 -16.31 7.32 0.30
CA ARG A 36 -16.92 8.65 0.15
C ARG A 36 -15.84 9.72 0.27
N ARG A 37 -15.60 10.46 -0.81
CA ARG A 37 -14.92 11.76 -0.81
C ARG A 37 -15.62 12.72 0.16
N HIS A 38 -14.97 13.05 1.28
CA HIS A 38 -15.28 14.26 2.03
C HIS A 38 -14.27 15.33 1.63
N SER A 39 -14.74 16.42 1.03
CA SER A 39 -13.90 17.61 0.86
C SER A 39 -13.76 18.26 2.24
N ILE A 40 -12.61 18.12 2.88
CA ILE A 40 -12.31 18.85 4.10
C ILE A 40 -11.62 20.14 3.69
N ARG A 41 -12.32 21.26 3.89
CA ARG A 41 -11.73 22.61 3.84
C ARG A 41 -10.95 22.80 5.14
N HIS A 42 -9.62 22.77 5.08
CA HIS A 42 -8.79 23.08 6.25
C HIS A 42 -8.59 24.60 6.37
N SER A 43 -9.17 25.14 7.44
CA SER A 43 -8.94 26.49 7.93
C SER A 43 -7.64 26.54 8.75
N CYS A 44 -6.86 27.58 8.52
CA CYS A 44 -5.54 27.85 9.09
C CYS A 44 -5.59 28.25 10.59
N CYS A 45 -4.49 27.96 11.30
CA CYS A 45 -4.02 28.46 12.61
C CYS A 45 -4.53 27.82 13.93
N SER A 46 -3.63 27.18 14.71
CA SER A 46 -2.85 27.89 15.77
C SER A 46 -1.90 27.02 16.64
N ARG A 47 -0.66 27.52 16.78
CA ARG A 47 0.30 27.52 17.92
C ARG A 47 0.79 26.19 18.56
N GLY A 48 2.07 25.88 18.33
CA GLY A 48 2.95 25.04 19.17
C GLY A 48 4.42 25.48 19.02
N GLY A 49 5.22 25.43 20.09
CA GLY A 49 6.61 25.92 20.17
C GLY A 49 7.62 25.13 19.31
N PRO A 50 8.92 25.52 19.29
CA PRO A 50 9.88 24.98 18.34
C PRO A 50 10.32 23.57 18.74
N VAL A 51 9.58 22.58 18.29
CA VAL A 51 10.15 21.26 17.99
C VAL A 51 11.02 21.47 16.75
N LYS A 52 12.23 20.91 16.69
CA LYS A 52 12.97 20.84 15.43
C LYS A 52 12.13 20.00 14.47
N VAL A 53 11.35 20.67 13.61
CA VAL A 53 10.39 20.01 12.72
C VAL A 53 11.21 19.43 11.59
N ALA A 54 11.34 18.10 11.57
CA ALA A 54 11.72 17.37 10.36
C ALA A 54 10.89 17.93 9.20
N THR A 55 11.57 18.31 8.12
CA THR A 55 11.00 19.01 6.95
C THR A 55 9.51 18.69 6.73
N ASP A 56 8.65 19.71 6.89
CA ASP A 56 7.18 19.56 6.89
C ASP A 56 6.58 19.26 5.51
N ARG A 57 7.37 19.52 4.46
CA ARG A 57 6.99 19.29 3.05
C ARG A 57 8.19 18.89 2.19
N LEU A 58 8.01 17.89 1.32
CA LEU A 58 9.05 17.40 0.42
C LEU A 58 8.93 18.05 -0.98
N THR A 59 9.99 18.73 -1.40
CA THR A 59 10.20 19.34 -2.71
C THR A 59 10.50 18.30 -3.80
N GLY A 60 10.59 18.71 -5.06
CA GLY A 60 10.98 17.78 -6.12
C GLY A 60 12.41 17.24 -5.96
N THR A 61 13.35 18.03 -5.45
CA THR A 61 14.69 17.55 -5.10
C THR A 61 14.67 16.48 -4.02
N ASP A 62 13.77 16.60 -3.04
CA ASP A 62 13.58 15.56 -2.03
C ASP A 62 13.04 14.28 -2.68
N TRP A 63 12.06 14.40 -3.58
CA TRP A 63 11.53 13.25 -4.32
C TRP A 63 12.58 12.61 -5.24
N GLN A 64 13.51 13.38 -5.84
CA GLN A 64 14.65 12.80 -6.57
C GLN A 64 15.47 11.91 -5.65
N ARG A 65 15.84 12.42 -4.47
CA ARG A 65 16.60 11.66 -3.45
C ARG A 65 15.86 10.40 -3.02
N LEU A 66 14.54 10.48 -2.81
CA LEU A 66 13.70 9.33 -2.45
C LEU A 66 13.67 8.25 -3.56
N VAL A 67 13.56 8.62 -4.83
CA VAL A 67 13.60 7.66 -5.95
C VAL A 67 14.98 7.02 -6.09
N ILE A 68 16.05 7.80 -5.95
CA ILE A 68 17.44 7.29 -5.96
C ILE A 68 17.64 6.29 -4.83
N ALA A 69 17.24 6.63 -3.60
CA ALA A 69 17.34 5.74 -2.45
C ALA A 69 16.55 4.44 -2.63
N ALA A 70 15.36 4.50 -3.24
CA ALA A 70 14.58 3.29 -3.55
C ALA A 70 15.30 2.39 -4.56
N ALA A 71 15.96 2.95 -5.57
CA ALA A 71 16.78 2.17 -6.50
C ALA A 71 17.98 1.51 -5.79
N ASP A 72 18.69 2.24 -4.93
CA ASP A 72 19.84 1.72 -4.19
C ASP A 72 19.45 0.59 -3.23
N VAL A 73 18.31 0.73 -2.54
CA VAL A 73 17.77 -0.33 -1.68
C VAL A 73 17.42 -1.57 -2.50
N ILE A 74 16.77 -1.41 -3.66
CA ILE A 74 16.37 -2.53 -4.51
C ILE A 74 17.57 -3.25 -5.12
N ASP A 75 18.62 -2.52 -5.54
CA ASP A 75 19.88 -3.11 -6.03
C ASP A 75 20.47 -4.08 -4.98
N GLY A 76 20.34 -3.77 -3.69
CA GLY A 76 20.77 -4.64 -2.59
C GLY A 76 19.88 -5.85 -2.30
N HIS A 77 18.67 -5.92 -2.88
CA HIS A 77 17.67 -6.96 -2.61
C HIS A 77 17.29 -7.77 -3.87
N VAL A 78 18.05 -7.63 -4.97
CA VAL A 78 17.77 -8.33 -6.24
C VAL A 78 17.65 -9.84 -6.04
N ASP A 79 18.64 -10.47 -5.40
CA ASP A 79 18.67 -11.92 -5.20
C ASP A 79 17.54 -12.39 -4.28
N GLU A 80 17.18 -11.62 -3.24
CA GLU A 80 16.05 -11.93 -2.37
C GLU A 80 14.74 -11.93 -3.16
N LEU A 81 14.48 -10.83 -3.90
CA LEU A 81 13.24 -10.65 -4.65
C LEU A 81 13.10 -11.69 -5.76
N SER A 82 14.18 -11.99 -6.48
CA SER A 82 14.22 -13.06 -7.47
C SER A 82 14.08 -14.44 -6.83
N GLY A 83 14.64 -14.67 -5.64
CA GLY A 83 14.47 -15.91 -4.89
C GLY A 83 13.02 -16.15 -4.43
N LEU A 84 12.36 -15.10 -3.92
CA LEU A 84 10.94 -15.15 -3.55
C LEU A 84 10.06 -15.46 -4.76
N ASP A 85 10.33 -14.81 -5.90
CA ASP A 85 9.61 -15.06 -7.13
C ASP A 85 9.90 -16.45 -7.70
N ALA A 86 11.15 -16.93 -7.68
CA ALA A 86 11.52 -18.26 -8.18
C ALA A 86 10.84 -19.40 -7.41
N ALA A 87 10.47 -19.19 -6.14
CA ALA A 87 9.76 -20.18 -5.36
C ALA A 87 8.32 -20.43 -5.86
N VAL A 88 7.70 -19.45 -6.54
CA VAL A 88 6.28 -19.50 -6.96
C VAL A 88 6.03 -18.99 -8.39
N GLY A 89 7.09 -18.72 -9.15
CA GLY A 89 7.11 -17.96 -10.41
C GLY A 89 8.36 -18.27 -11.23
N ASP A 90 8.81 -17.32 -12.05
CA ASP A 90 9.95 -17.46 -12.97
C ASP A 90 11.27 -16.86 -12.45
N GLY A 91 11.25 -16.16 -11.33
CA GLY A 91 12.46 -15.73 -10.62
C GLY A 91 13.10 -14.47 -11.20
N ASP A 92 12.41 -13.75 -12.06
CA ASP A 92 12.95 -12.56 -12.73
C ASP A 92 12.54 -11.25 -12.05
N HIS A 93 11.65 -11.30 -11.06
CA HIS A 93 11.07 -10.10 -10.43
C HIS A 93 12.12 -9.13 -9.89
N GLY A 94 13.13 -9.61 -9.15
CA GLY A 94 14.18 -8.76 -8.60
C GLY A 94 14.98 -8.02 -9.67
N ILE A 95 15.42 -8.74 -10.71
CA ILE A 95 16.16 -8.18 -11.85
C ILE A 95 15.31 -7.14 -12.59
N ASN A 96 14.04 -7.44 -12.81
CA ASN A 96 13.11 -6.59 -13.53
C ASN A 96 12.83 -5.27 -12.78
N VAL A 97 12.62 -5.32 -11.46
CA VAL A 97 12.42 -4.11 -10.65
C VAL A 97 13.72 -3.29 -10.58
N ALA A 98 14.88 -3.92 -10.39
CA ALA A 98 16.17 -3.22 -10.35
C ALA A 98 16.50 -2.55 -11.69
N THR A 99 16.15 -3.18 -12.81
CA THR A 99 16.31 -2.57 -14.15
C THR A 99 15.49 -1.28 -14.27
N ALA A 100 14.20 -1.34 -13.90
CA ALA A 100 13.31 -0.19 -13.97
C ALA A 100 13.70 0.94 -13.01
N LEU A 101 14.00 0.64 -11.75
CA LEU A 101 14.42 1.67 -10.80
C LEU A 101 15.84 2.18 -11.07
N GLY A 102 16.73 1.35 -11.60
CA GLY A 102 18.04 1.77 -12.07
C GLY A 102 17.95 2.74 -13.23
N HIS A 103 17.01 2.54 -14.16
CA HIS A 103 16.68 3.51 -15.20
C HIS A 103 16.11 4.79 -14.59
N ALA A 104 15.11 4.70 -13.71
CA ALA A 104 14.51 5.85 -13.03
C ALA A 104 15.58 6.69 -12.29
N ARG A 105 16.48 6.05 -11.54
CA ARG A 105 17.60 6.69 -10.83
C ARG A 105 18.46 7.54 -11.77
N ARG A 106 18.83 7.00 -12.94
CA ARG A 106 19.63 7.74 -13.93
C ARG A 106 18.89 8.94 -14.47
N GLU A 107 17.63 8.76 -14.86
CA GLU A 107 16.83 9.82 -15.47
C GLU A 107 16.49 10.93 -14.47
N VAL A 108 16.09 10.61 -13.25
CA VAL A 108 15.79 11.64 -12.23
C VAL A 108 17.02 12.41 -11.81
N ALA A 109 18.21 11.81 -11.83
CA ALA A 109 19.47 12.49 -11.49
C ALA A 109 19.88 13.56 -12.53
N GLN A 110 19.32 13.53 -13.74
CA GLN A 110 19.57 14.54 -14.77
C GLN A 110 18.59 15.72 -14.72
N LEU A 111 17.55 15.65 -13.87
CA LEU A 111 16.57 16.72 -13.79
C LEU A 111 17.12 17.91 -12.96
N ASP A 112 16.99 19.11 -13.52
CA ASP A 112 17.31 20.37 -12.85
C ASP A 112 16.04 21.00 -12.27
N ASP A 113 16.05 21.28 -10.97
CA ASP A 113 14.93 21.82 -10.17
C ASP A 113 13.54 21.22 -10.54
N PRO A 114 13.34 19.89 -10.51
CA PRO A 114 12.09 19.30 -10.95
C PRO A 114 10.96 19.56 -9.94
N THR A 115 9.72 19.43 -10.41
CA THR A 115 8.56 19.29 -9.52
C THR A 115 8.42 17.83 -9.04
N PRO A 116 7.80 17.57 -7.87
CA PRO A 116 7.50 16.23 -7.39
C PRO A 116 6.78 15.34 -8.43
N MET A 117 5.84 15.93 -9.17
CA MET A 117 5.10 15.23 -10.22
C MET A 117 6.02 14.75 -11.34
N ILE A 118 6.98 15.56 -11.79
CA ILE A 118 7.91 15.20 -12.87
C ILE A 118 8.77 14.00 -12.44
N VAL A 119 9.34 14.05 -11.23
CA VAL A 119 10.20 12.98 -10.71
C VAL A 119 9.47 11.63 -10.68
N LEU A 120 8.25 11.61 -10.13
CA LEU A 120 7.48 10.37 -10.05
C LEU A 120 6.90 9.93 -11.41
N SER A 121 6.70 10.86 -12.35
CA SER A 121 6.33 10.52 -13.72
C SER A 121 7.47 9.82 -14.46
N VAL A 122 8.72 10.23 -14.22
CA VAL A 122 9.91 9.53 -14.74
C VAL A 122 10.02 8.11 -14.16
N ALA A 123 9.81 7.95 -12.85
CA ALA A 123 9.74 6.62 -12.24
C ALA A 123 8.63 5.76 -12.87
N ALA A 124 7.45 6.33 -13.10
CA ALA A 124 6.34 5.64 -13.77
C ALA A 124 6.70 5.18 -15.19
N GLY A 125 7.29 6.08 -15.99
CA GLY A 125 7.76 5.78 -17.35
C GLY A 125 8.75 4.62 -17.37
N SER A 126 9.73 4.67 -16.46
CA SER A 126 10.75 3.62 -16.33
C SER A 126 10.14 2.24 -16.05
N PHE A 127 9.11 2.14 -15.18
CA PHE A 127 8.41 0.87 -14.98
C PHE A 127 7.61 0.41 -16.19
N PHE A 128 7.04 1.32 -16.99
CA PHE A 128 6.32 0.94 -18.21
C PHE A 128 7.26 0.47 -19.32
N GLU A 129 8.47 1.03 -19.39
CA GLU A 129 9.42 0.81 -20.47
C GLU A 129 10.35 -0.37 -20.18
N GLU A 130 10.87 -0.47 -18.96
CA GLU A 130 11.95 -1.40 -18.63
C GLU A 130 11.45 -2.69 -17.95
N MET A 131 10.31 -2.64 -17.26
CA MET A 131 9.76 -3.82 -16.59
C MET A 131 8.67 -4.46 -17.43
N ALA A 132 8.98 -5.61 -18.05
CA ALA A 132 8.02 -6.34 -18.85
C ALA A 132 6.88 -6.96 -18.02
N GLY A 133 5.77 -7.29 -18.70
CA GLY A 133 4.68 -8.07 -18.12
C GLY A 133 3.72 -7.29 -17.21
N ALA A 134 2.96 -8.03 -16.42
CA ALA A 134 1.90 -7.46 -15.59
C ALA A 134 2.45 -6.56 -14.47
N ALA A 135 3.61 -6.90 -13.91
CA ALA A 135 4.21 -6.18 -12.80
C ALA A 135 4.62 -4.75 -13.18
N GLY A 136 5.33 -4.55 -14.30
CA GLY A 136 5.70 -3.20 -14.77
C GLY A 136 4.49 -2.34 -15.08
N ALA A 137 3.44 -2.95 -15.65
CA ALA A 137 2.18 -2.26 -15.87
C ALA A 137 1.47 -1.83 -14.58
N LEU A 138 1.58 -2.61 -13.48
CA LEU A 138 1.02 -2.28 -12.18
C LEU A 138 1.84 -1.21 -11.45
N PHE A 139 3.16 -1.38 -11.35
CA PHE A 139 4.05 -0.38 -10.74
C PHE A 139 4.03 0.94 -11.51
N GLY A 140 4.13 0.92 -12.84
CA GLY A 140 4.01 2.13 -13.65
C GLY A 140 2.66 2.82 -13.45
N SER A 141 1.56 2.07 -13.31
CA SER A 141 0.25 2.66 -13.05
C SER A 141 0.12 3.23 -11.63
N PHE A 142 0.72 2.57 -10.62
CA PHE A 142 0.84 3.08 -9.26
C PHE A 142 1.56 4.43 -9.27
N PHE A 143 2.79 4.47 -9.77
CA PHE A 143 3.63 5.66 -9.80
C PHE A 143 2.99 6.78 -10.63
N ARG A 144 2.38 6.47 -11.76
CA ARG A 144 1.69 7.48 -12.57
C ARG A 144 0.52 8.09 -11.83
N SER A 145 -0.34 7.28 -11.21
CA SER A 145 -1.49 7.81 -10.47
C SER A 145 -1.05 8.59 -9.23
N PHE A 146 0.01 8.14 -8.57
CA PHE A 146 0.63 8.83 -7.45
C PHE A 146 1.16 10.20 -7.89
N ALA A 147 1.92 10.27 -8.99
CA ALA A 147 2.48 11.50 -9.54
C ALA A 147 1.38 12.52 -9.89
N LEU A 148 0.27 12.06 -10.49
CA LEU A 148 -0.84 12.93 -10.88
C LEU A 148 -1.51 13.62 -9.68
N SER A 149 -1.48 13.01 -8.48
CA SER A 149 -1.96 13.65 -7.24
C SER A 149 -1.12 14.87 -6.83
N PHE A 150 0.08 15.03 -7.39
CA PHE A 150 0.99 16.15 -7.11
C PHE A 150 0.91 17.28 -8.14
N ALA A 151 -0.05 17.22 -9.08
CA ALA A 151 -0.20 18.24 -10.11
C ALA A 151 -0.33 19.65 -9.51
N GLY A 152 0.52 20.58 -9.97
CA GLY A 152 0.55 21.97 -9.51
C GLY A 152 1.18 22.20 -8.14
N CYS A 153 1.72 21.17 -7.48
CA CYS A 153 2.41 21.31 -6.19
C CYS A 153 3.93 21.44 -6.39
N SER A 154 4.54 22.45 -5.77
CA SER A 154 6.00 22.59 -5.69
C SER A 154 6.63 21.76 -4.56
N ALA A 155 5.87 21.51 -3.49
CA ALA A 155 6.25 20.65 -2.38
C ALA A 155 5.03 19.91 -1.81
N ILE A 156 5.26 18.74 -1.22
CA ILE A 156 4.23 17.77 -0.80
C ILE A 156 4.22 17.66 0.72
N GLY A 157 3.06 17.84 1.34
CA GLY A 157 2.85 17.54 2.77
C GLY A 157 2.13 16.21 2.98
N THR A 158 1.89 15.86 4.24
CA THR A 158 1.29 14.58 4.63
C THR A 158 -0.07 14.31 3.99
N ALA A 159 -0.94 15.32 3.90
CA ALA A 159 -2.25 15.15 3.26
C ALA A 159 -2.13 14.77 1.78
N GLN A 160 -1.28 15.48 1.03
CA GLN A 160 -1.02 15.15 -0.38
C GLN A 160 -0.38 13.76 -0.54
N LEU A 161 0.55 13.39 0.35
CA LEU A 161 1.16 12.05 0.35
C LEU A 161 0.09 10.97 0.54
N ALA A 162 -0.82 11.13 1.50
CA ALA A 162 -1.90 10.19 1.77
C ALA A 162 -2.82 10.03 0.54
N ASP A 163 -3.25 11.14 -0.06
CA ASP A 163 -4.07 11.14 -1.27
C ASP A 163 -3.35 10.43 -2.44
N ALA A 164 -2.04 10.60 -2.56
CA ALA A 164 -1.24 9.97 -3.62
C ALA A 164 -1.09 8.45 -3.42
N ILE A 165 -0.83 7.99 -2.19
CA ILE A 165 -0.78 6.56 -1.87
C ILE A 165 -2.14 5.91 -2.13
N GLU A 166 -3.24 6.56 -1.72
CA GLU A 166 -4.60 6.07 -1.96
C GLU A 166 -4.89 5.99 -3.47
N ALA A 167 -4.62 7.05 -4.23
CA ALA A 167 -4.84 7.08 -5.67
C ALA A 167 -4.04 6.00 -6.41
N GLY A 168 -2.76 5.84 -6.07
CA GLY A 168 -1.90 4.76 -6.58
C GLY A 168 -2.46 3.38 -6.27
N THR A 169 -2.84 3.14 -5.01
CA THR A 169 -3.41 1.87 -4.55
C THR A 169 -4.70 1.52 -5.28
N GLU A 170 -5.63 2.48 -5.42
CA GLU A 170 -6.87 2.27 -6.17
C GLU A 170 -6.60 1.97 -7.65
N MET A 171 -5.59 2.60 -8.25
CA MET A 171 -5.23 2.35 -9.64
C MET A 171 -4.73 0.91 -9.83
N VAL A 172 -3.87 0.42 -8.93
CA VAL A 172 -3.41 -0.97 -8.94
C VAL A 172 -4.60 -1.92 -8.74
N ALA A 173 -5.47 -1.66 -7.78
CA ALA A 173 -6.68 -2.47 -7.55
C ALA A 173 -7.54 -2.57 -8.81
N ARG A 174 -7.82 -1.43 -9.46
CA ARG A 174 -8.62 -1.37 -10.69
C ARG A 174 -7.96 -2.11 -11.85
N ARG A 175 -6.65 -1.92 -12.04
CA ARG A 175 -5.90 -2.52 -13.15
C ARG A 175 -5.68 -4.03 -12.96
N GLY A 176 -5.26 -4.42 -11.77
CA GLY A 176 -4.98 -5.81 -11.40
C GLY A 176 -6.21 -6.63 -11.06
N LYS A 177 -7.37 -5.98 -10.84
CA LYS A 177 -8.58 -6.59 -10.28
C LYS A 177 -8.29 -7.35 -8.97
N ALA A 178 -7.40 -6.76 -8.17
CA ALA A 178 -6.85 -7.35 -6.96
C ALA A 178 -7.31 -6.58 -5.71
N HIS A 179 -7.41 -7.29 -4.60
CA HIS A 179 -7.77 -6.78 -3.28
C HIS A 179 -6.73 -7.25 -2.25
N ALA A 180 -6.77 -6.68 -1.05
CA ALA A 180 -6.04 -7.24 0.08
C ALA A 180 -6.55 -8.67 0.36
N GLY A 181 -5.62 -9.58 0.62
CA GLY A 181 -5.83 -11.01 0.80
C GLY A 181 -5.56 -11.85 -0.47
N ASP A 182 -5.37 -11.22 -1.63
CA ASP A 182 -5.09 -11.95 -2.89
C ASP A 182 -3.64 -12.44 -3.02
N LYS A 183 -2.78 -12.13 -2.03
CA LYS A 183 -1.34 -12.38 -2.03
C LYS A 183 -0.65 -11.67 -3.20
N THR A 184 -0.72 -10.35 -3.19
CA THR A 184 -0.12 -9.48 -4.21
C THR A 184 0.43 -8.21 -3.58
N MET A 185 0.99 -7.29 -4.38
CA MET A 185 1.38 -5.96 -3.92
C MET A 185 0.26 -5.18 -3.20
N MET A 186 -1.02 -5.52 -3.42
CA MET A 186 -2.15 -4.94 -2.69
C MET A 186 -2.07 -5.16 -1.18
N ASP A 187 -1.48 -6.27 -0.74
CA ASP A 187 -1.33 -6.60 0.67
C ASP A 187 -0.37 -5.65 1.39
N ALA A 188 0.55 -5.01 0.67
CA ALA A 188 1.39 -3.94 1.21
C ALA A 188 0.76 -2.55 0.98
N LEU A 189 0.18 -2.31 -0.20
CA LEU A 189 -0.37 -1.01 -0.58
C LEU A 189 -1.59 -0.60 0.25
N VAL A 190 -2.52 -1.52 0.52
CA VAL A 190 -3.75 -1.20 1.28
C VAL A 190 -3.41 -0.77 2.72
N PRO A 191 -2.61 -1.52 3.50
CA PRO A 191 -2.18 -1.06 4.82
C PRO A 191 -1.39 0.26 4.77
N ALA A 192 -0.55 0.47 3.75
CA ALA A 192 0.18 1.71 3.58
C ALA A 192 -0.77 2.91 3.35
N ALA A 193 -1.79 2.76 2.51
CA ALA A 193 -2.81 3.78 2.27
C ALA A 193 -3.61 4.09 3.55
N GLU A 194 -3.97 3.07 4.32
CA GLU A 194 -4.66 3.26 5.61
C GLU A 194 -3.80 4.01 6.62
N ALA A 195 -2.51 3.69 6.72
CA ALA A 195 -1.56 4.38 7.57
C ALA A 195 -1.32 5.84 7.14
N GLY A 196 -1.17 6.09 5.83
CA GLY A 196 -1.03 7.44 5.28
C GLY A 196 -2.24 8.31 5.60
N ARG A 197 -3.46 7.79 5.38
CA ARG A 197 -4.71 8.47 5.74
C ARG A 197 -4.81 8.75 7.24
N ALA A 198 -4.42 7.80 8.09
CA ALA A 198 -4.39 8.01 9.54
C ALA A 198 -3.40 9.10 9.94
N ALA A 199 -2.21 9.14 9.33
CA ALA A 199 -1.21 10.17 9.56
C ALA A 199 -1.69 11.56 9.11
N ALA A 200 -2.40 11.65 7.99
CA ALA A 200 -3.01 12.89 7.53
C ALA A 200 -4.10 13.41 8.46
N ILE A 201 -4.97 12.52 8.98
CA ILE A 201 -6.00 12.89 9.97
C ILE A 201 -5.36 13.39 11.28
N ALA A 202 -4.24 12.78 11.68
CA ALA A 202 -3.51 13.13 12.89
C ALA A 202 -2.53 14.31 12.70
N ASP A 203 -2.45 14.88 11.49
CA ASP A 203 -1.54 15.99 11.13
C ASP A 203 -0.07 15.73 11.51
N ILE A 204 0.38 14.48 11.29
CA ILE A 204 1.75 14.06 11.59
C ILE A 204 2.71 14.58 10.49
N PRO A 205 3.93 15.02 10.81
CA PRO A 205 4.92 15.45 9.81
C PRO A 205 5.20 14.40 8.73
N ILE A 206 5.48 14.83 7.50
CA ILE A 206 5.56 13.94 6.33
C ILE A 206 6.63 12.85 6.47
N ALA A 207 7.78 13.14 7.08
CA ALA A 207 8.82 12.13 7.34
C ALA A 207 8.31 11.01 8.27
N ALA A 208 7.59 11.37 9.34
CA ALA A 208 6.97 10.39 10.24
C ALA A 208 5.79 9.66 9.58
N ALA A 209 5.04 10.32 8.69
CA ALA A 209 4.01 9.68 7.89
C ALA A 209 4.59 8.62 6.93
N LEU A 210 5.69 8.94 6.25
CA LEU A 210 6.43 7.96 5.43
C LEU A 210 6.87 6.76 6.28
N GLY A 211 7.44 7.00 7.46
CA GLY A 211 7.78 5.94 8.41
C GLY A 211 6.59 5.05 8.80
N ALA A 212 5.43 5.64 9.08
CA ALA A 212 4.21 4.89 9.39
C ALA A 212 3.73 4.06 8.19
N THR A 213 3.77 4.62 6.97
CA THR A 213 3.39 3.91 5.74
C THR A 213 4.32 2.74 5.44
N ALA A 214 5.63 2.91 5.66
CA ALA A 214 6.65 1.87 5.51
C ALA A 214 6.41 0.69 6.46
N VAL A 215 6.19 0.97 7.76
CA VAL A 215 5.89 -0.07 8.75
C VAL A 215 4.62 -0.83 8.39
N ALA A 216 3.58 -0.14 7.92
CA ALA A 216 2.33 -0.77 7.50
C ALA A 216 2.52 -1.63 6.24
N ALA A 217 3.23 -1.12 5.23
CA ALA A 217 3.57 -1.85 4.02
C ALA A 217 4.37 -3.13 4.33
N ARG A 218 5.37 -3.04 5.21
CA ARG A 218 6.17 -4.20 5.65
C ARG A 218 5.32 -5.26 6.33
N ARG A 219 4.46 -4.86 7.27
CA ARG A 219 3.53 -5.81 7.93
C ARG A 219 2.60 -6.48 6.92
N GLY A 220 2.10 -5.70 5.96
CA GLY A 220 1.32 -6.18 4.83
C GLY A 220 2.06 -7.24 4.02
N ALA A 221 3.28 -6.91 3.57
CA ALA A 221 4.15 -7.84 2.85
C ALA A 221 4.40 -9.13 3.64
N THR A 222 4.78 -9.04 4.91
CA THR A 222 5.02 -10.22 5.76
C THR A 222 3.77 -11.08 5.96
N SER A 223 2.57 -10.49 6.00
CA SER A 223 1.34 -11.26 6.13
C SER A 223 1.09 -12.19 4.93
N THR A 224 1.63 -11.86 3.75
CA THR A 224 1.47 -12.66 2.53
C THR A 224 2.06 -14.06 2.66
N THR A 225 3.05 -14.27 3.53
CA THR A 225 3.66 -15.58 3.80
C THR A 225 2.61 -16.62 4.22
N MET A 226 1.55 -16.20 4.93
CA MET A 226 0.49 -17.09 5.40
C MET A 226 -0.68 -17.25 4.42
N MET A 227 -0.59 -16.65 3.23
CA MET A 227 -1.67 -16.62 2.24
C MET A 227 -1.41 -17.56 1.07
N ALA A 228 -2.47 -18.21 0.60
CA ALA A 228 -2.48 -18.90 -0.68
C ALA A 228 -2.78 -17.89 -1.81
N ALA A 229 -2.01 -17.95 -2.89
CA ALA A 229 -2.14 -17.00 -3.98
C ALA A 229 -3.42 -17.20 -4.81
N SER A 230 -4.21 -16.15 -5.01
CA SER A 230 -5.40 -16.18 -5.87
C SER A 230 -5.14 -15.59 -7.27
N LEU A 231 -4.10 -14.75 -7.40
CA LEU A 231 -3.76 -14.02 -8.61
C LEU A 231 -2.29 -14.22 -9.01
N GLY A 232 -1.92 -13.68 -10.18
CA GLY A 232 -0.56 -13.73 -10.72
C GLY A 232 -0.11 -15.13 -11.13
N ARG A 233 1.21 -15.31 -11.28
CA ARG A 233 1.82 -16.61 -11.55
C ARG A 233 1.77 -17.54 -10.35
N ALA A 234 1.88 -16.98 -9.14
CA ALA A 234 1.88 -17.72 -7.88
C ALA A 234 0.61 -18.55 -7.65
N ARG A 235 -0.55 -18.18 -8.22
CA ARG A 235 -1.78 -18.98 -8.12
C ARG A 235 -1.65 -20.40 -8.69
N TYR A 236 -0.73 -20.60 -9.64
CA TYR A 236 -0.48 -21.91 -10.25
C TYR A 236 0.45 -22.79 -9.40
N ALA A 237 1.03 -22.23 -8.33
CA ALA A 237 1.89 -22.95 -7.39
C ALA A 237 1.09 -23.64 -6.27
N GLU A 238 -0.25 -23.53 -6.26
CA GLU A 238 -1.16 -24.14 -5.27
C GLU A 238 -0.64 -23.95 -3.82
N ASP A 239 -0.54 -25.04 -3.05
CA ASP A 239 -0.10 -25.04 -1.65
C ASP A 239 1.35 -24.56 -1.45
N LYS A 240 2.18 -24.55 -2.51
CA LYS A 240 3.57 -24.06 -2.43
C LYS A 240 3.66 -22.55 -2.26
N SER A 241 2.57 -21.83 -2.53
CA SER A 241 2.52 -20.38 -2.31
C SER A 241 2.47 -20.02 -0.82
N VAL A 242 1.99 -20.92 0.05
CA VAL A 242 2.01 -20.73 1.51
C VAL A 242 3.43 -20.98 2.03
N GLY A 243 3.91 -20.09 2.90
CA GLY A 243 5.28 -20.10 3.42
C GLY A 243 6.26 -19.22 2.65
N VAL A 244 5.85 -18.65 1.52
CA VAL A 244 6.67 -17.73 0.70
C VAL A 244 6.06 -16.33 0.73
N GLN A 245 6.86 -15.30 1.00
CA GLN A 245 6.41 -13.91 0.95
C GLN A 245 6.21 -13.47 -0.52
N ASP A 246 5.20 -12.65 -0.82
CA ASP A 246 4.97 -12.14 -2.18
C ASP A 246 6.07 -11.14 -2.60
N PRO A 247 6.74 -11.34 -3.76
CA PRO A 247 7.81 -10.44 -4.20
C PRO A 247 7.30 -9.03 -4.53
N GLY A 248 6.08 -8.89 -5.05
CA GLY A 248 5.46 -7.59 -5.34
C GLY A 248 5.18 -6.77 -4.08
N ALA A 249 4.59 -7.39 -3.06
CA ALA A 249 4.36 -6.78 -1.75
C ALA A 249 5.67 -6.43 -1.05
N THR A 250 6.67 -7.32 -1.13
CA THR A 250 8.02 -7.09 -0.58
C THR A 250 8.67 -5.87 -1.24
N THR A 251 8.57 -5.75 -2.57
CA THR A 251 9.09 -4.60 -3.32
C THR A 251 8.43 -3.30 -2.88
N VAL A 252 7.10 -3.28 -2.71
CA VAL A 252 6.37 -2.10 -2.22
C VAL A 252 6.87 -1.69 -0.83
N ALA A 253 7.04 -2.66 0.09
CA ALA A 253 7.56 -2.39 1.43
C ALA A 253 8.96 -1.77 1.38
N LEU A 254 9.87 -2.34 0.58
CA LEU A 254 11.24 -1.82 0.40
C LEU A 254 11.26 -0.39 -0.15
N ILE A 255 10.39 -0.06 -1.12
CA ILE A 255 10.28 1.29 -1.66
C ILE A 255 9.85 2.29 -0.57
N PHE A 256 8.81 1.97 0.22
CA PHE A 256 8.36 2.85 1.29
C PHE A 256 9.40 2.99 2.41
N GLU A 257 10.11 1.91 2.75
CA GLU A 257 11.21 1.93 3.73
C GLU A 257 12.36 2.82 3.26
N ALA A 258 12.76 2.71 1.99
CA ALA A 258 13.76 3.57 1.38
C ALA A 258 13.35 5.06 1.44
N TRP A 259 12.08 5.35 1.13
CA TRP A 259 11.56 6.71 1.21
C TRP A 259 11.55 7.26 2.63
N ALA A 260 11.12 6.45 3.60
CA ALA A 260 11.11 6.84 5.01
C ALA A 260 12.53 7.13 5.52
N ALA A 261 13.50 6.28 5.17
CA ALA A 261 14.89 6.47 5.55
C ALA A 261 15.48 7.74 4.93
N ALA A 262 15.29 7.95 3.62
CA ALA A 262 15.80 9.12 2.91
C ALA A 262 15.14 10.44 3.36
N ALA A 263 13.87 10.42 3.74
CA ALA A 263 13.17 11.59 4.28
C ALA A 263 13.61 11.94 5.71
N GLY A 264 14.12 10.96 6.49
CA GLY A 264 14.63 11.17 7.84
C GLY A 264 16.09 11.63 7.90
N ALA A 265 16.85 11.48 6.81
CA ALA A 265 18.22 11.95 6.67
C ALA A 265 18.24 13.44 6.29
N GLU A 266 18.11 14.34 7.27
CA GLU A 266 18.47 15.75 7.07
C GLU A 266 20.01 15.88 6.99
N GLY A 267 20.48 16.80 6.14
CA GLY A 267 21.87 16.95 5.70
C GLY A 267 22.93 16.78 6.77
N GLU A 268 23.73 15.72 6.61
CA GLU A 268 25.10 15.74 7.07
C GLU A 268 25.83 16.72 6.16
N GLY A 269 25.93 17.97 6.64
CA GLY A 269 26.49 19.08 5.90
C GLY A 269 27.89 18.77 5.40
N ASP A 270 28.22 19.40 4.28
CA ASP A 270 29.55 19.47 3.69
C ASP A 270 30.65 19.47 4.76
N CYS A 271 31.24 18.29 5.00
CA CYS A 271 32.53 18.22 5.67
C CYS A 271 33.57 18.67 4.65
N GLU A 272 33.78 19.97 4.57
CA GLU A 272 34.93 20.56 3.89
C GLU A 272 36.20 20.02 4.56
N PRO A 273 37.08 19.30 3.85
CA PRO A 273 38.31 18.80 4.44
C PRO A 273 39.28 19.97 4.69
N LEU A 274 39.76 20.08 5.93
CA LEU A 274 40.88 20.95 6.31
C LEU A 274 42.17 20.62 5.54
#